data_AF-A0A7J2X938-F1
#
_entry.id   AF-A0A7J2X938-F1
#
_cell.length_a   1.000
_cell.length_b   1.000
_cell.length_c   1.000
_cell.angle_alpha   90.00
_cell.angle_beta   90.00
_cell.angle_gamma   90.00
#
_symmetry.space_group_name_H-M   'P 1'
#
loop_
_entity.id
_entity.type
_entity.pdbx_description
1 polymer ?
#
loop_
_entity_poly.entity_id
_entity_poly.type
_entity_poly.pdbx_seq_one_letter_code
_entity_poly.pdbx_strand_id
1 'polypeptide(L)' 'CDFGRIEDPEQLEQEINNIPGVVENGLFIDLADEVIVGSRQGIMTLEK' A
#
# COMPACT_ATOMS: atom_id res chain seq x y z
N CYS A 1 -11.63 7.30 7.04
CA CYS A 1 -11.78 7.21 5.58
C CYS A 1 -12.15 5.79 5.23
N ASP A 2 -13.19 5.61 4.43
CA ASP A 2 -13.55 4.34 3.82
C ASP A 2 -13.49 4.55 2.31
N PHE A 3 -12.36 4.18 1.70
CA PHE A 3 -12.12 4.35 0.27
C PHE A 3 -12.66 3.17 -0.56
N GLY A 4 -13.12 2.09 0.10
CA GLY A 4 -13.41 0.84 -0.59
C GLY A 4 -12.19 0.33 -1.37
N ARG A 5 -12.41 -0.01 -2.65
CA ARG A 5 -11.32 -0.40 -3.55
C ARG A 5 -10.64 0.84 -4.12
N ILE A 6 -9.31 0.87 -4.04
CA ILE A 6 -8.48 1.89 -4.66
C ILE A 6 -8.05 1.39 -6.05
N GLU A 7 -8.52 2.04 -7.11
CA GLU A 7 -8.19 1.65 -8.49
C GLU A 7 -6.81 2.18 -8.93
N ASP A 8 -6.43 3.37 -8.47
CA ASP A 8 -5.14 4.01 -8.77
C ASP A 8 -4.46 4.48 -7.46
N PRO A 9 -3.63 3.63 -6.84
CA PRO A 9 -2.95 3.97 -5.59
C PRO A 9 -1.97 5.14 -5.74
N GLU A 10 -1.26 5.24 -6.87
CA GLU A 10 -0.24 6.27 -7.09
C GLU A 10 -0.85 7.66 -7.18
N GLN A 11 -1.96 7.79 -7.93
CA GLN A 11 -2.70 9.04 -7.99
C GLN A 11 -3.22 9.44 -6.61
N LEU A 12 -3.82 8.48 -5.88
CA LEU A 12 -4.40 8.75 -4.56
C LEU A 12 -3.33 9.18 -3.54
N GLU A 13 -2.15 8.54 -3.55
CA GLU A 13 -1.03 8.92 -2.69
C GLU A 13 -0.63 10.38 -2.92
N GLN A 14 -0.46 10.79 -4.18
CA GLN A 14 -0.12 12.16 -4.54
C GLN A 14 -1.20 13.16 -4.10
N GLU A 15 -2.47 12.82 -4.28
CA GLU A 15 -3.59 13.65 -3.84
C GLU A 15 -3.60 13.85 -2.33
N ILE A 16 -3.42 12.77 -1.56
CA ILE A 16 -3.41 12.82 -0.08
C ILE A 16 -2.22 13.64 0.42
N ASN A 17 -1.03 13.46 -0.14
CA ASN A 17 0.17 14.19 0.26
C ASN A 17 0.07 15.70 -0.01
N ASN A 18 -0.79 16.13 -0.94
CA ASN A 18 -1.02 17.54 -1.23
C ASN A 18 -2.04 18.23 -0.32
N ILE A 19 -2.70 17.49 0.60
CA ILE A 19 -3.66 18.07 1.54
C ILE A 19 -2.91 18.77 2.69
N PRO A 20 -3.11 20.09 2.91
CA PRO A 20 -2.45 20.79 4.01
C PRO A 20 -2.75 20.15 5.37
N GLY A 21 -1.70 19.86 6.14
CA GLY A 21 -1.80 19.21 7.44
C GLY A 21 -1.72 17.68 7.39
N VAL A 22 -1.72 17.07 6.20
CA VAL A 22 -1.28 15.68 6.03
C VAL A 22 0.25 15.64 6.12
N VAL A 23 0.74 14.73 6.97
CA VAL A 23 2.17 14.51 7.17
C VAL A 23 2.66 13.35 6.31
N GLU A 24 1.87 12.28 6.26
CA GLU A 24 2.15 11.06 5.51
C GLU A 24 0.84 10.25 5.34
N ASN A 25 0.85 9.28 4.44
CA ASN A 25 -0.26 8.34 4.26
C ASN A 25 0.23 6.89 4.15
N GLY A 26 -0.59 5.92 4.57
CA GLY A 26 -0.20 4.51 4.65
C GLY A 26 -0.14 3.74 3.33
N LEU A 27 0.01 4.39 2.17
CA LEU A 27 0.20 3.72 0.88
C LEU A 27 1.70 3.45 0.66
N PHE A 28 2.11 2.18 0.70
CA PHE A 28 3.50 1.76 0.49
C PHE A 28 3.70 1.27 -0.95
N ILE A 29 3.62 2.19 -1.90
CA ILE A 29 3.68 1.88 -3.35
C ILE A 29 5.13 1.70 -3.76
N ASP A 30 5.42 0.63 -4.49
CA ASP A 30 6.74 0.31 -5.03
C ASP A 30 7.89 0.12 -4.02
N LEU A 31 7.57 0.05 -2.71
CA LEU A 31 8.55 -0.08 -1.63
C LEU A 31 8.91 -1.52 -1.25
N ALA A 32 8.01 -2.48 -1.46
CA ALA A 32 8.23 -3.86 -1.03
C ALA A 32 8.98 -4.67 -2.11
N ASP A 33 10.15 -5.22 -1.76
CA ASP A 33 10.93 -6.14 -2.60
C ASP A 33 10.53 -7.62 -2.40
N GLU A 34 10.13 -7.99 -1.17
CA GLU A 34 9.76 -9.34 -0.78
C GLU A 34 8.54 -9.33 0.16
N VAL A 35 7.59 -10.24 -0.05
CA VAL A 35 6.40 -10.45 0.80
C VAL A 35 6.35 -11.89 1.30
N ILE A 36 6.49 -12.07 2.62
CA ILE A 36 6.38 -13.38 3.27
C ILE A 36 4.95 -13.56 3.81
N VAL A 37 4.20 -14.50 3.24
CA VAL A 37 2.80 -14.78 3.58
C VAL A 37 2.72 -16.03 4.45
N GLY A 38 2.27 -15.87 5.70
CA GLY A 38 1.91 -16.97 6.59
C GLY A 38 0.44 -17.38 6.40
N SER A 39 0.22 -18.62 5.96
CA SER A 39 -1.13 -19.17 5.72
C SER A 39 -1.35 -20.48 6.49
N ARG A 40 -2.59 -20.99 6.48
CA ARG A 40 -2.90 -22.33 7.04
C ARG A 40 -2.21 -23.47 6.28
N GLN A 41 -1.83 -23.23 5.03
CA GLN A 41 -1.15 -24.18 4.18
C GLN A 41 0.38 -24.13 4.35
N GLY A 42 0.91 -23.15 5.09
CA GLY A 42 2.33 -22.94 5.30
C GLY A 42 2.78 -21.51 4.97
N ILE A 43 4.08 -21.33 4.80
CA ILE A 43 4.73 -20.05 4.48
C ILE A 43 5.02 -20.01 2.98
N MET A 44 4.75 -18.89 2.33
CA MET A 44 5.16 -18.62 0.94
C MET A 44 5.81 -17.23 0.83
N THR A 45 6.74 -17.09 -0.10
CA THR A 45 7.42 -15.82 -0.40
C THR A 45 7.02 -15.36 -1.80
N LEU A 46 6.75 -14.06 -1.95
CA LEU A 46 6.58 -13.38 -3.23
C LEU A 46 7.70 -12.34 -3.38
N GLU A 47 8.36 -12.31 -4.53
CA GLU A 47 9.40 -11.33 -4.87
C GLU A 47 8.89 -10.44 -6.02
N LYS A 48 9.43 -9.22 -6.12
CA LYS A 48 9.08 -8.23 -7.15
C LYS A 48 9.45 -8.67 -8.58
#